data_AF-A0A8J4UVP4-F1
#
_entry.id   AF-A0A8J4UVP4-F1
#
_cell.length_a   1.000
_cell.length_b   1.000
_cell.length_c   1.000
_cell.angle_alpha   90.00
_cell.angle_beta   90.00
_cell.angle_gamma   90.00
#
_symmetry.space_group_name_H-M   'P 1'
#
loop_
_entity.id
_entity.type
_entity.pdbx_description
1 polymer ?
#
loop_
_entity_poly.entity_id
_entity_poly.type
_entity_poly.pdbx_seq_one_letter_code
_entity_poly.pdbx_strand_id
1 'polypeptide(L)'
;MDNNYSTTTICIRYFVLLVLFLNFSYAWDEKGRCETLSSTSVCNSILGTNQTNIYLKSDQNQTAIEASFSYFFGITSAAGPDCAPYLQKLLCSYNYPQCVIVNSTTPTIYLPSLLCQGDCKITEQICSAFVALFPPEYLCSNKSSDGLPSYPDSSTIYDLQAFGGPSNETIQCSHYSTQAQPATLQCPHPLLNVSYQQQKDQPAYFSLYEIDPESSCVVPCPMQISTKREVDAMYISKVVLYFLSFTGSVILFITFGLLTKKYSKKYEIILSFTFSTVIVDISFFLELSKPDLQFVCGDEPGRYITQTDVRCGFSGFLFHWGTMATLFWWAFLCYDFYLTSKI
;
A
#
# COMPACT_ATOMS: atom_id res chain seq x y z
N MET A 1 -12.58 -62.66 -40.79
CA MET A 1 -12.27 -62.18 -39.43
C MET A 1 -10.79 -62.37 -39.30
N ASP A 2 -9.99 -61.31 -39.30
CA ASP A 2 -8.63 -61.22 -38.76
C ASP A 2 -7.92 -59.98 -39.31
N ASN A 3 -7.05 -59.40 -38.47
CA ASN A 3 -6.08 -58.31 -38.72
C ASN A 3 -6.53 -56.84 -38.58
N ASN A 4 -6.88 -56.43 -37.36
CA ASN A 4 -6.99 -55.00 -36.97
C ASN A 4 -6.18 -54.61 -35.71
N TYR A 5 -5.18 -55.39 -35.29
CA TYR A 5 -4.47 -55.18 -34.02
C TYR A 5 -3.08 -54.50 -34.10
N SER A 6 -2.62 -54.03 -35.27
CA SER A 6 -1.19 -53.65 -35.42
C SER A 6 -0.87 -52.15 -35.33
N THR A 7 -1.83 -51.24 -35.46
CA THR A 7 -1.55 -49.78 -35.54
C THR A 7 -1.60 -49.07 -34.18
N THR A 8 -2.45 -49.51 -33.25
CA THR A 8 -2.57 -48.90 -31.92
C THR A 8 -1.33 -49.15 -31.03
N THR A 9 -0.67 -50.30 -31.17
CA THR A 9 0.51 -50.65 -30.35
C THR A 9 1.77 -49.86 -30.75
N ILE A 10 1.88 -49.46 -32.02
CA ILE A 10 3.03 -48.67 -32.52
C ILE A 10 2.93 -47.22 -32.02
N CYS A 11 1.74 -46.62 -32.02
CA CYS A 11 1.54 -45.26 -31.51
C CYS A 11 1.81 -45.15 -30.00
N ILE A 12 1.42 -46.15 -29.19
CA ILE A 12 1.69 -46.15 -27.74
C ILE A 12 3.20 -46.27 -27.46
N ARG A 13 3.94 -47.07 -28.23
CA ARG A 13 5.41 -47.18 -28.06
C ARG A 13 6.15 -45.90 -28.43
N TYR A 14 5.72 -45.21 -29.49
CA TYR A 14 6.31 -43.90 -29.86
C TYR A 14 5.96 -42.81 -28.83
N PHE A 15 4.74 -42.81 -28.28
CA PHE A 15 4.34 -41.84 -27.25
C PHE A 15 5.07 -42.06 -25.93
N VAL A 16 5.27 -43.30 -25.49
CA VAL A 16 6.04 -43.62 -24.27
C VAL A 16 7.53 -43.30 -24.43
N LEU A 17 8.12 -43.52 -25.61
CA LEU A 17 9.50 -43.10 -25.90
C LEU A 17 9.64 -41.58 -25.99
N LEU A 18 8.66 -40.87 -26.58
CA LEU A 18 8.68 -39.41 -26.66
C LEU A 18 8.58 -38.78 -25.27
N VAL A 19 7.76 -39.34 -24.36
CA VAL A 19 7.61 -38.86 -22.98
C VAL A 19 8.83 -39.17 -22.11
N LEU A 20 9.58 -40.24 -22.40
CA LEU A 20 10.82 -40.59 -21.67
C LEU A 20 12.03 -39.72 -22.04
N PHE A 21 11.96 -38.96 -23.14
CA PHE A 21 13.03 -38.05 -23.58
C PHE A 21 12.69 -36.56 -23.39
N LEU A 22 11.54 -36.23 -22.81
CA LEU A 22 11.28 -34.86 -22.35
C LEU A 22 12.07 -34.63 -21.06
N ASN A 23 13.37 -34.39 -21.20
CA ASN A 23 14.13 -33.71 -20.16
C ASN A 23 13.54 -32.30 -20.07
N PHE A 24 12.70 -32.08 -19.07
CA PHE A 24 12.18 -30.77 -18.76
C PHE A 24 13.30 -29.97 -18.08
N SER A 25 13.99 -29.15 -18.87
CA SER A 25 14.95 -28.18 -18.37
C SER A 25 14.23 -26.88 -18.04
N TYR A 26 14.61 -26.23 -16.94
CA TYR A 26 14.06 -24.91 -16.59
C TYR A 26 14.45 -23.88 -17.65
N ALA A 27 13.49 -23.10 -18.15
CA ALA A 27 13.82 -21.91 -18.93
C ALA A 27 14.50 -20.90 -18.00
N TRP A 28 15.65 -20.39 -18.43
CA TRP A 28 16.41 -19.38 -17.73
C TRP A 28 16.86 -18.30 -18.74
N ASP A 29 17.24 -17.14 -18.22
CA ASP A 29 17.67 -16.04 -19.07
C ASP A 29 19.18 -16.12 -19.28
N GLU A 30 19.59 -16.45 -20.51
CA GLU A 30 21.00 -16.57 -20.92
C GLU A 30 21.84 -15.33 -20.62
N LYS A 31 21.20 -14.16 -20.54
CA LYS A 31 21.84 -12.86 -20.24
C LYS A 31 21.61 -12.42 -18.80
N GLY A 32 21.14 -13.32 -17.94
CA GLY A 32 21.04 -13.10 -16.50
C GLY A 32 22.40 -12.76 -15.89
N ARG A 33 22.39 -12.11 -14.74
CA ARG A 33 23.62 -11.64 -14.06
C ARG A 33 23.49 -11.75 -12.55
N CYS A 34 24.63 -11.94 -11.89
CA CYS A 34 24.72 -11.75 -10.45
C CYS A 34 24.99 -10.28 -10.13
N GLU A 35 24.18 -9.69 -9.26
CA GLU A 35 24.44 -8.37 -8.69
C GLU A 35 24.46 -8.44 -7.16
N THR A 36 25.16 -7.50 -6.52
CA THR A 36 25.06 -7.34 -5.07
C THR A 36 23.73 -6.66 -4.74
N LEU A 37 23.00 -7.21 -3.75
CA LEU A 37 21.76 -6.60 -3.28
C LEU A 37 22.03 -5.19 -2.73
N SER A 38 21.22 -4.22 -3.13
CA SER A 38 21.35 -2.84 -2.68
C SER A 38 21.24 -2.76 -1.16
N SER A 39 22.12 -2.01 -0.51
CA SER A 39 22.05 -1.76 0.93
C SER A 39 20.80 -1.01 1.35
N THR A 40 20.13 -0.32 0.42
CA THR A 40 18.85 0.37 0.64
C THR A 40 17.65 -0.55 0.48
N SER A 41 17.83 -1.78 -0.01
CA SER A 41 16.73 -2.70 -0.22
C SER A 41 16.11 -3.14 1.10
N VAL A 42 14.78 -3.21 1.14
CA VAL A 42 14.06 -3.70 2.31
C VAL A 42 14.44 -5.16 2.62
N CYS A 43 14.81 -5.92 1.58
CA CYS A 43 15.24 -7.31 1.72
C CYS A 43 16.66 -7.49 2.24
N ASN A 44 17.48 -6.44 2.30
CA ASN A 44 18.89 -6.53 2.71
C ASN A 44 19.04 -6.98 4.17
N SER A 45 18.18 -6.51 5.06
CA SER A 45 18.16 -6.94 6.47
C SER A 45 17.55 -8.34 6.67
N ILE A 46 16.71 -8.79 5.74
CA ILE A 46 15.95 -10.05 5.85
C ILE A 46 16.75 -11.25 5.34
N LEU A 47 17.37 -11.11 4.17
CA LEU A 47 18.20 -12.17 3.58
C LEU A 47 19.57 -12.28 4.28
N GLY A 48 20.00 -11.19 4.94
CA GLY A 48 21.22 -11.15 5.74
C GLY A 48 22.49 -11.28 4.91
N THR A 49 23.63 -11.48 5.59
CA THR A 49 24.96 -11.53 4.98
C THR A 49 25.23 -12.80 4.17
N ASN A 50 24.35 -13.81 4.25
CA ASN A 50 24.54 -15.09 3.57
C ASN A 50 24.17 -15.03 2.08
N GLN A 51 23.40 -14.02 1.66
CA GLN A 51 22.90 -13.87 0.29
C GLN A 51 23.24 -12.48 -0.25
N THR A 52 24.53 -12.19 -0.35
CA THR A 52 25.02 -10.92 -0.91
C THR A 52 24.83 -10.83 -2.42
N ASN A 53 24.94 -11.96 -3.14
CA ASN A 53 24.81 -12.03 -4.58
C ASN A 53 23.43 -12.59 -4.97
N ILE A 54 22.65 -11.75 -5.66
CA ILE A 54 21.30 -12.05 -6.13
C ILE A 54 21.30 -12.22 -7.64
N TYR A 55 20.47 -13.11 -8.15
CA TYR A 55 20.30 -13.33 -9.58
C TYR A 55 19.24 -12.36 -10.13
N LEU A 56 19.59 -11.64 -11.19
CA LEU A 56 18.67 -10.76 -11.92
C LEU A 56 18.60 -11.15 -13.39
N LYS A 57 17.39 -11.18 -13.94
CA LYS A 57 17.18 -11.33 -15.38
C LYS A 57 17.70 -10.10 -16.14
N SER A 58 17.99 -10.26 -17.41
CA SER A 58 18.55 -9.24 -18.28
C SER A 58 17.64 -8.02 -18.47
N ASP A 59 16.33 -8.22 -18.37
CA ASP A 59 15.29 -7.20 -18.46
C ASP A 59 14.90 -6.57 -17.11
N GLN A 60 15.49 -7.05 -16.00
CA GLN A 60 15.15 -6.62 -14.65
C GLN A 60 16.24 -5.73 -14.03
N ASN A 61 15.80 -4.81 -13.17
CA ASN A 61 16.65 -4.05 -12.27
C ASN A 61 16.06 -4.09 -10.84
N GLN A 62 16.90 -3.91 -9.82
CA GLN A 62 16.46 -4.02 -8.42
C GLN A 62 15.34 -3.03 -8.10
N THR A 63 15.43 -1.79 -8.60
CA THR A 63 14.42 -0.75 -8.37
C THR A 63 13.02 -1.09 -8.90
N ALA A 64 12.93 -1.76 -10.06
CA ALA A 64 11.67 -2.17 -10.66
C ALA A 64 11.07 -3.35 -9.91
N ILE A 65 11.92 -4.29 -9.46
CA ILE A 65 11.51 -5.38 -8.59
C ILE A 65 10.96 -4.81 -7.27
N GLU A 66 11.69 -3.92 -6.59
CA GLU A 66 11.23 -3.26 -5.35
C GLU A 66 9.90 -2.52 -5.54
N ALA A 67 9.75 -1.77 -6.63
CA ALA A 67 8.50 -1.10 -6.93
C ALA A 67 7.34 -2.11 -7.09
N SER A 68 7.59 -3.25 -7.76
CA SER A 68 6.58 -4.28 -8.03
C SER A 68 6.13 -5.05 -6.79
N PHE A 69 7.01 -5.33 -5.83
CA PHE A 69 6.63 -6.10 -4.64
C PHE A 69 6.47 -5.26 -3.36
N SER A 70 6.77 -3.96 -3.38
CA SER A 70 6.59 -3.05 -2.23
C SER A 70 5.18 -3.11 -1.63
N TYR A 71 4.15 -3.20 -2.48
CA TYR A 71 2.76 -3.36 -2.06
C TYR A 71 2.56 -4.65 -1.24
N PHE A 72 3.04 -5.79 -1.75
CA PHE A 72 2.95 -7.07 -1.07
C PHE A 72 3.77 -7.12 0.21
N PHE A 73 4.92 -6.45 0.19
CA PHE A 73 5.73 -6.28 1.39
C PHE A 73 4.96 -5.52 2.49
N GLY A 74 4.18 -4.50 2.15
CA GLY A 74 3.28 -3.80 3.07
C GLY A 74 2.12 -4.66 3.61
N ILE A 75 1.73 -5.73 2.91
CA ILE A 75 0.76 -6.70 3.44
C ILE A 75 1.41 -7.59 4.51
N THR A 76 2.69 -7.94 4.35
CA THR A 76 3.37 -8.84 5.30
C THR A 76 3.39 -8.31 6.73
N SER A 77 3.54 -7.00 6.88
CA SER A 77 3.51 -6.32 8.18
C SER A 77 2.16 -6.37 8.88
N ALA A 78 1.06 -6.52 8.13
CA ALA A 78 -0.26 -6.75 8.70
C ALA A 78 -0.46 -8.20 9.17
N ALA A 79 0.46 -9.11 8.83
CA ALA A 79 0.34 -10.53 9.14
C ALA A 79 0.65 -10.90 10.61
N GLY A 80 1.06 -9.92 11.42
CA GLY A 80 1.42 -10.11 12.81
C GLY A 80 2.86 -10.63 12.99
N PRO A 81 3.39 -10.60 14.23
CA PRO A 81 4.80 -10.87 14.52
C PRO A 81 5.23 -12.31 14.21
N ASP A 82 4.33 -13.29 14.35
CA ASP A 82 4.66 -14.70 14.11
C ASP A 82 4.76 -15.04 12.61
N CYS A 83 3.96 -14.40 11.77
CA CYS A 83 3.85 -14.72 10.35
C CYS A 83 4.69 -13.78 9.46
N ALA A 84 4.74 -12.49 9.79
CA ALA A 84 5.44 -11.49 8.99
C ALA A 84 6.88 -11.89 8.61
N PRO A 85 7.72 -12.43 9.52
CA PRO A 85 9.09 -12.81 9.18
C PRO A 85 9.17 -13.92 8.11
N TYR A 86 8.25 -14.88 8.12
CA TYR A 86 8.21 -15.97 7.13
C TYR A 86 7.75 -15.46 5.77
N LEU A 87 6.70 -14.64 5.73
CA LEU A 87 6.25 -14.01 4.48
C LEU A 87 7.30 -13.09 3.87
N GLN A 88 7.98 -12.30 4.68
CA GLN A 88 9.06 -11.42 4.23
C GLN A 88 10.21 -12.22 3.64
N LYS A 89 10.63 -13.31 4.30
CA LYS A 89 11.66 -14.22 3.77
C LYS A 89 11.21 -14.88 2.46
N LEU A 90 9.96 -15.32 2.35
CA LEU A 90 9.40 -15.89 1.12
C LEU A 90 9.45 -14.86 -0.02
N LEU A 91 8.90 -13.66 0.19
CA LEU A 91 8.89 -12.59 -0.80
C LEU A 91 10.29 -12.21 -1.26
N CYS A 92 11.20 -11.99 -0.31
CA CYS A 92 12.57 -11.59 -0.63
C CYS A 92 13.33 -12.71 -1.35
N SER A 93 13.19 -13.96 -0.92
CA SER A 93 13.88 -15.10 -1.56
C SER A 93 13.33 -15.39 -2.96
N TYR A 94 12.02 -15.17 -3.17
CA TYR A 94 11.38 -15.34 -4.47
C TYR A 94 11.80 -14.25 -5.47
N ASN A 95 11.80 -12.98 -5.05
CA ASN A 95 12.12 -11.84 -5.91
C ASN A 95 13.64 -11.65 -6.10
N TYR A 96 14.44 -12.08 -5.13
CA TYR A 96 15.91 -11.99 -5.17
C TYR A 96 16.55 -13.36 -4.93
N PRO A 97 16.38 -14.33 -5.84
CA PRO A 97 16.97 -15.66 -5.67
C PRO A 97 18.49 -15.56 -5.59
N GLN A 98 19.11 -16.46 -4.82
CA GLN A 98 20.56 -16.47 -4.66
C GLN A 98 21.24 -16.77 -6.00
N CYS A 99 22.29 -16.05 -6.34
CA CYS A 99 23.00 -16.26 -7.59
C CYS A 99 24.11 -17.30 -7.47
N VAL A 100 24.12 -18.29 -8.36
CA VAL A 100 25.18 -19.30 -8.47
C VAL A 100 25.96 -19.09 -9.77
N ILE A 101 27.28 -18.96 -9.65
CA ILE A 101 28.18 -18.72 -10.79
C ILE A 101 28.74 -20.07 -11.27
N VAL A 102 28.45 -20.44 -12.51
CA VAL A 102 28.92 -21.68 -13.15
C VAL A 102 30.14 -21.36 -14.02
N ASN A 103 31.33 -21.68 -13.51
CA ASN A 103 32.60 -21.39 -14.17
C ASN A 103 33.03 -22.45 -15.21
N SER A 104 32.29 -23.55 -15.36
CA SER A 104 32.60 -24.64 -16.29
C SER A 104 32.18 -24.37 -17.74
N THR A 105 31.42 -23.30 -17.98
CA THR A 105 30.91 -22.92 -19.30
C THR A 105 31.71 -21.78 -19.92
N THR A 106 31.64 -21.64 -21.24
CA THR A 106 32.19 -20.48 -21.96
C THR A 106 31.11 -19.87 -22.86
N PRO A 107 30.54 -18.70 -22.51
CA PRO A 107 30.88 -17.81 -21.38
C PRO A 107 30.46 -18.36 -20.00
N THR A 108 30.95 -17.73 -18.92
CA THR A 108 30.47 -17.98 -17.55
C THR A 108 28.97 -17.70 -17.46
N ILE A 109 28.23 -18.64 -16.88
CA ILE A 109 26.79 -18.58 -16.74
C ILE A 109 26.40 -18.31 -15.30
N TYR A 110 25.31 -17.56 -15.13
CA TYR A 110 24.71 -17.25 -13.84
C TYR A 110 23.35 -17.92 -13.74
N LEU A 111 23.11 -18.67 -12.68
CA LEU A 111 21.86 -19.39 -12.45
C LEU A 111 21.25 -19.00 -11.11
N PRO A 112 19.91 -18.92 -11.02
CA PRO A 112 19.23 -18.71 -9.75
C PRO A 112 19.16 -20.00 -8.94
N SER A 113 19.48 -19.91 -7.64
CA SER A 113 19.10 -20.90 -6.63
C SER A 113 17.73 -20.52 -6.08
N LEU A 114 16.71 -21.31 -6.44
CA LEU A 114 15.33 -21.10 -6.01
C LEU A 114 15.11 -21.53 -4.56
N LEU A 115 14.09 -20.98 -3.90
CA LEU A 115 13.70 -21.36 -2.54
C LEU A 115 13.14 -22.79 -2.49
N CYS A 116 13.57 -23.58 -1.51
CA CYS A 116 13.08 -24.95 -1.35
C CYS A 116 11.58 -25.01 -0.99
N GLN A 117 10.90 -26.06 -1.48
CA GLN A 117 9.47 -26.27 -1.24
C GLN A 117 9.13 -26.41 0.25
N GLY A 118 10.03 -27.01 1.05
CA GLY A 118 9.84 -27.17 2.48
C GLY A 118 9.65 -25.83 3.20
N ASP A 119 10.49 -24.84 2.89
CA ASP A 119 10.45 -23.50 3.48
C ASP A 119 9.21 -22.70 3.02
N CYS A 120 8.83 -22.86 1.75
CA CYS A 120 7.59 -22.32 1.25
C CYS A 120 6.38 -22.89 2.02
N LYS A 121 6.29 -24.21 2.16
CA LYS A 121 5.18 -24.88 2.87
C LYS A 121 5.09 -24.48 4.35
N ILE A 122 6.23 -24.31 5.02
CA ILE A 122 6.26 -23.78 6.39
C ILE A 122 5.64 -22.39 6.43
N THR A 123 5.98 -21.53 5.47
CA THR A 123 5.42 -20.18 5.36
C THR A 123 3.91 -20.24 5.12
N GLU A 124 3.46 -21.05 4.16
CA GLU A 124 2.03 -21.23 3.85
C GLU A 124 1.24 -21.79 5.05
N GLN A 125 1.84 -22.68 5.84
CA GLN A 125 1.22 -23.22 7.04
C GLN A 125 1.05 -22.16 8.15
N ILE A 126 2.10 -21.40 8.45
CA ILE A 126 2.09 -20.35 9.48
C ILE A 126 1.21 -19.17 9.05
N CYS A 127 1.23 -18.84 7.75
CA CYS A 127 0.64 -17.63 7.18
C CYS A 127 -0.56 -17.88 6.27
N SER A 128 -1.27 -19.00 6.45
CA SER A 128 -2.32 -19.46 5.55
C SER A 128 -3.39 -18.41 5.21
N ALA A 129 -3.80 -17.59 6.18
CA ALA A 129 -4.77 -16.51 5.98
C ALA A 129 -4.28 -15.39 5.05
N PHE A 130 -2.97 -15.12 5.06
CA PHE A 130 -2.36 -14.03 4.31
C PHE A 130 -1.85 -14.46 2.95
N VAL A 131 -1.29 -15.68 2.83
CA VAL A 131 -0.77 -16.21 1.56
C VAL A 131 -1.85 -16.25 0.47
N ALA A 132 -3.12 -16.44 0.83
CA ALA A 132 -4.24 -16.39 -0.11
C ALA A 132 -4.48 -15.00 -0.75
N LEU A 133 -3.93 -13.93 -0.17
CA LEU A 133 -4.01 -12.57 -0.73
C LEU A 133 -2.90 -12.28 -1.74
N PHE A 134 -1.90 -13.17 -1.86
CA PHE A 134 -0.78 -13.01 -2.76
C PHE A 134 -1.11 -13.55 -4.16
N PRO A 135 -0.44 -13.03 -5.20
CA PRO A 135 -0.52 -13.60 -6.54
C PRO A 135 -0.16 -15.10 -6.54
N PRO A 136 -0.75 -15.90 -7.45
CA PRO A 136 -0.51 -17.34 -7.53
C PRO A 136 0.96 -17.73 -7.58
N GLU A 137 1.83 -16.85 -8.10
CA GLU A 137 3.28 -17.04 -8.21
C GLU A 137 3.97 -17.31 -6.86
N TYR A 138 3.40 -16.80 -5.77
CA TYR A 138 3.92 -16.99 -4.42
C TYR A 138 3.40 -18.25 -3.73
N LEU A 139 2.44 -18.96 -4.33
CA LEU A 139 1.90 -20.20 -3.77
C LEU A 139 2.89 -21.35 -3.98
N CYS A 140 3.06 -22.20 -2.97
CA CYS A 140 4.00 -23.33 -3.03
C CYS A 140 3.62 -24.38 -4.08
N SER A 141 2.36 -24.38 -4.51
CA SER A 141 1.82 -25.23 -5.58
C SER A 141 2.07 -24.66 -6.99
N ASN A 142 2.59 -23.44 -7.11
CA ASN A 142 2.76 -22.78 -8.39
C ASN A 142 3.80 -23.46 -9.27
N LYS A 143 3.53 -23.46 -10.57
CA LYS A 143 4.43 -23.97 -11.60
C LYS A 143 4.85 -22.83 -12.52
N SER A 144 6.10 -22.85 -12.96
CA SER A 144 6.62 -21.98 -14.01
C SER A 144 5.84 -22.20 -15.32
N SER A 145 6.02 -21.31 -16.29
CA SER A 145 5.49 -21.45 -17.66
C SER A 145 5.81 -22.79 -18.31
N ASP A 146 6.92 -23.40 -17.91
CA ASP A 146 7.41 -24.69 -18.44
C ASP A 146 6.80 -25.90 -17.71
N GLY A 147 5.87 -25.67 -16.78
CA GLY A 147 5.21 -26.73 -16.00
C GLY A 147 6.05 -27.27 -14.83
N LEU A 148 7.24 -26.73 -14.61
CA LEU A 148 8.16 -27.09 -13.53
C LEU A 148 7.79 -26.35 -12.22
N PRO A 149 8.02 -26.94 -11.03
CA PRO A 149 7.64 -26.29 -9.77
C PRO A 149 8.43 -24.99 -9.55
N SER A 150 7.76 -23.93 -9.12
CA SER A 150 8.45 -22.67 -8.78
C SER A 150 9.33 -22.82 -7.52
N TYR A 151 8.99 -23.79 -6.66
CA TYR A 151 9.71 -24.15 -5.45
C TYR A 151 10.12 -25.63 -5.54
N PRO A 152 11.37 -25.95 -5.90
CA PRO A 152 11.86 -27.33 -6.01
C PRO A 152 11.99 -28.01 -4.63
N ASP A 153 11.93 -29.35 -4.61
CA ASP A 153 12.06 -30.11 -3.35
C ASP A 153 13.49 -30.10 -2.79
N SER A 154 14.50 -30.10 -3.66
CA SER A 154 15.92 -30.13 -3.26
C SER A 154 16.86 -29.39 -4.22
N SER A 155 16.57 -29.45 -5.52
CA SER A 155 17.42 -28.84 -6.54
C SER A 155 16.65 -28.60 -7.84
N THR A 156 17.24 -27.76 -8.69
CA THR A 156 16.82 -27.51 -10.06
C THR A 156 17.89 -28.02 -11.02
N ILE A 157 17.47 -28.52 -12.18
CA ILE A 157 18.37 -29.03 -13.21
C ILE A 157 18.30 -28.10 -14.41
N TYR A 158 19.47 -27.66 -14.87
CA TYR A 158 19.65 -26.80 -16.04
C TYR A 158 20.48 -27.51 -17.10
N ASP A 159 20.07 -27.35 -18.37
CA ASP A 159 20.82 -27.83 -19.51
C ASP A 159 21.76 -26.74 -20.03
N LEU A 160 23.07 -26.96 -19.85
CA LEU A 160 24.11 -26.04 -20.26
C LEU A 160 24.90 -26.55 -21.49
N GLN A 161 24.41 -27.59 -22.18
CA GLN A 161 25.13 -28.20 -23.31
C GLN A 161 25.40 -27.19 -24.43
N ALA A 162 24.48 -26.26 -24.67
CA ALA A 162 24.63 -25.20 -25.66
C ALA A 162 25.82 -24.26 -25.40
N PHE A 163 26.34 -24.22 -24.16
CA PHE A 163 27.42 -23.33 -23.72
C PHE A 163 28.69 -24.09 -23.32
N GLY A 164 28.80 -25.35 -23.78
CA GLY A 164 29.92 -26.23 -23.46
C GLY A 164 29.91 -26.80 -22.04
N GLY A 165 28.79 -26.66 -21.31
CA GLY A 165 28.59 -27.23 -19.98
C GLY A 165 27.94 -28.62 -20.00
N PRO A 166 27.69 -29.20 -18.81
CA PRO A 166 26.93 -30.45 -18.70
C PRO A 166 25.45 -30.23 -19.01
N SER A 167 24.78 -31.25 -19.54
CA SER A 167 23.33 -31.20 -19.83
C SER A 167 22.45 -31.22 -18.57
N ASN A 168 23.03 -31.56 -17.42
CA ASN A 168 22.32 -31.79 -16.16
C ASN A 168 23.02 -31.04 -15.00
N GLU A 169 23.31 -29.75 -15.18
CA GLU A 169 23.87 -28.94 -14.10
C GLU A 169 22.82 -28.80 -12.99
N THR A 170 23.16 -29.25 -11.78
CA THR A 170 22.20 -29.32 -10.66
C THR A 170 22.50 -28.24 -9.64
N ILE A 171 21.57 -27.29 -9.49
CA ILE A 171 21.67 -26.21 -8.51
C ILE A 171 20.78 -26.53 -7.31
N GLN A 172 21.38 -26.65 -6.13
CA GLN A 172 20.65 -26.88 -4.88
C GLN A 172 19.73 -25.69 -4.59
N CYS A 173 18.55 -25.96 -4.04
CA CYS A 173 17.65 -24.91 -3.61
C CYS A 173 18.16 -24.25 -2.33
N SER A 174 17.85 -22.96 -2.16
CA SER A 174 18.23 -22.20 -0.97
C SER A 174 17.24 -22.46 0.15
N HIS A 175 17.75 -22.62 1.37
CA HIS A 175 16.94 -22.72 2.59
C HIS A 175 16.92 -21.41 3.37
N TYR A 176 15.89 -21.20 4.20
CA TYR A 176 15.91 -20.10 5.14
C TYR A 176 17.10 -20.21 6.10
N SER A 177 17.81 -19.10 6.32
CA SER A 177 18.77 -19.05 7.42
C SER A 177 18.03 -19.27 8.75
N THR A 178 18.44 -20.30 9.49
CA THR A 178 17.89 -20.69 10.80
C THR A 178 18.18 -19.66 11.89
N GLN A 179 19.05 -18.68 11.63
CA GLN A 179 19.24 -17.53 12.49
C GLN A 179 18.16 -16.49 12.17
N ALA A 180 16.96 -16.70 12.72
CA ALA A 180 15.98 -15.64 12.84
C ALA A 180 16.56 -14.58 13.78
N GLN A 181 17.22 -13.56 13.24
CA GLN A 181 17.36 -12.33 14.00
C GLN A 181 15.94 -11.84 14.30
N PRO A 182 15.63 -11.46 15.55
CA PRO A 182 14.35 -10.85 15.87
C PRO A 182 14.27 -9.58 15.03
N ALA A 183 13.51 -9.64 13.94
CA ALA A 183 13.26 -8.48 13.12
C ALA A 183 12.54 -7.49 14.04
N THR A 184 13.16 -6.34 14.31
CA THR A 184 12.48 -5.24 14.96
C THR A 184 11.31 -4.88 14.06
N LEU A 185 10.10 -5.24 14.49
CA LEU A 185 8.88 -5.10 13.69
C LEU A 185 8.62 -3.59 13.56
N GLN A 186 9.03 -3.02 12.43
CA GLN A 186 8.73 -1.63 12.11
C GLN A 186 7.33 -1.54 11.53
N CYS A 187 6.59 -0.49 11.90
CA CYS A 187 5.31 -0.21 11.28
C CYS A 187 5.50 -0.04 9.77
N PRO A 188 4.66 -0.69 8.95
CA PRO A 188 4.75 -0.51 7.51
C PRO A 188 4.38 0.91 7.17
N HIS A 189 5.12 1.48 6.23
CA HIS A 189 4.70 2.73 5.62
C HIS A 189 3.30 2.57 5.01
N PRO A 190 2.34 3.50 5.23
CA PRO A 190 2.50 4.83 5.82
C PRO A 190 2.23 4.94 7.34
N LEU A 191 2.03 3.81 8.04
CA LEU A 191 1.76 3.79 9.48
C LEU A 191 2.95 4.28 10.31
N LEU A 192 2.64 4.86 11.46
CA LEU A 192 3.64 5.35 12.41
C LEU A 192 3.67 4.45 13.64
N ASN A 193 4.86 4.21 14.17
CA ASN A 193 5.00 3.53 15.45
C ASN A 193 4.83 4.55 16.58
N VAL A 194 3.85 4.32 17.45
CA VAL A 194 3.58 5.17 18.62
C VAL A 194 3.54 4.30 19.85
N SER A 195 4.14 4.79 20.95
CA SER A 195 4.14 4.05 22.21
C SER A 195 2.74 3.98 22.81
N TYR A 196 2.48 2.90 23.55
CA TYR A 196 1.21 2.72 24.26
C TYR A 196 0.96 3.84 25.29
N GLN A 197 2.02 4.29 25.96
CA GLN A 197 1.93 5.38 26.94
C GLN A 197 1.50 6.69 26.30
N GLN A 198 2.03 7.04 25.12
CA GLN A 198 1.60 8.22 24.36
C GLN A 198 0.11 8.15 23.98
N GLN A 199 -0.37 6.98 23.55
CA GLN A 199 -1.79 6.78 23.20
C GLN A 199 -2.72 6.88 24.41
N LYS A 200 -2.24 6.45 25.58
CA LYS A 200 -3.01 6.54 26.82
C LYS A 200 -3.08 7.97 27.34
N ASP A 201 -1.98 8.71 27.24
CA ASP A 201 -1.88 10.08 27.74
C ASP A 201 -2.59 11.08 26.80
N GLN A 202 -2.65 10.78 25.50
CA GLN A 202 -3.31 11.62 24.51
C GLN A 202 -4.33 10.82 23.70
N PRO A 203 -5.63 11.10 23.87
CA PRO A 203 -6.65 10.47 23.04
C PRO A 203 -6.52 10.93 21.58
N ALA A 204 -7.09 10.15 20.66
CA ALA A 204 -7.19 10.42 19.20
C ALA A 204 -6.07 9.87 18.30
N TYR A 205 -5.47 8.77 18.71
CA TYR A 205 -4.76 7.89 17.79
C TYR A 205 -5.71 6.83 17.24
N PHE A 206 -5.63 6.55 15.95
CA PHE A 206 -6.31 5.40 15.34
C PHE A 206 -5.33 4.24 15.25
N SER A 207 -5.27 3.43 16.31
CA SER A 207 -4.44 2.21 16.37
C SER A 207 -5.08 1.09 15.54
N LEU A 208 -4.29 0.45 14.68
CA LEU A 208 -4.76 -0.71 13.90
C LEU A 208 -4.45 -2.02 14.61
N TYR A 209 -3.21 -2.18 15.07
CA TYR A 209 -2.75 -3.37 15.80
C TYR A 209 -1.54 -3.05 16.67
N GLU A 210 -1.36 -3.87 17.71
CA GLU A 210 -0.21 -3.82 18.62
C GLU A 210 0.96 -4.60 18.02
N ILE A 211 2.14 -3.99 18.02
CA ILE A 211 3.39 -4.65 17.61
C ILE A 211 3.97 -5.39 18.82
N ASP A 212 4.12 -4.64 19.91
CA ASP A 212 4.72 -5.05 21.17
C ASP A 212 3.81 -4.57 22.30
N PRO A 213 3.96 -5.10 23.54
CA PRO A 213 3.21 -4.61 24.70
C PRO A 213 3.36 -3.10 24.95
N GLU A 214 4.40 -2.49 24.40
CA GLU A 214 4.73 -1.08 24.58
C GLU A 214 4.47 -0.21 23.34
N SER A 215 4.12 -0.80 22.18
CA SER A 215 4.04 -0.06 20.93
C SER A 215 2.95 -0.55 19.97
N SER A 216 2.30 0.37 19.26
CA SER A 216 1.28 0.04 18.27
C SER A 216 1.46 0.86 17.00
N CYS A 217 0.98 0.31 15.89
CA CYS A 217 0.93 1.03 14.63
C CYS A 217 -0.34 1.86 14.52
N VAL A 218 -0.16 3.16 14.31
CA VAL A 218 -1.23 4.13 14.17
C VAL A 218 -1.29 4.70 12.75
N VAL A 219 -2.49 5.07 12.31
CA VAL A 219 -2.69 5.78 11.04
C VAL A 219 -2.06 7.18 11.13
N PRO A 220 -1.24 7.60 10.15
CA PRO A 220 -0.67 8.94 10.16
C PRO A 220 -1.75 10.00 9.97
N CYS A 221 -1.55 11.16 10.59
CA CYS A 221 -2.34 12.35 10.35
C CYS A 221 -1.49 13.36 9.56
N PRO A 222 -1.98 13.90 8.43
CA PRO A 222 -3.25 13.57 7.78
C PRO A 222 -3.16 12.22 7.05
N MET A 223 -4.29 11.50 6.96
CA MET A 223 -4.33 10.28 6.18
C MET A 223 -4.24 10.62 4.68
N GLN A 224 -3.14 10.23 4.03
CA GLN A 224 -2.91 10.50 2.61
C GLN A 224 -3.65 9.50 1.72
N ILE A 225 -4.98 9.60 1.67
CA ILE A 225 -5.80 8.81 0.74
C ILE A 225 -5.77 9.45 -0.65
N SER A 226 -5.66 10.78 -0.70
CA SER A 226 -5.64 11.56 -1.94
C SER A 226 -4.22 11.90 -2.35
N THR A 227 -4.01 12.01 -3.66
CA THR A 227 -2.75 12.53 -4.20
C THR A 227 -2.55 13.98 -3.77
N LYS A 228 -1.29 14.42 -3.66
CA LYS A 228 -0.97 15.81 -3.31
C LYS A 228 -1.71 16.82 -4.19
N ARG A 229 -1.84 16.53 -5.49
CA ARG A 229 -2.57 17.37 -6.45
C ARG A 229 -4.06 17.51 -6.11
N GLU A 230 -4.71 16.44 -5.67
CA GLU A 230 -6.12 16.46 -5.28
C GLU A 230 -6.33 17.25 -3.98
N VAL A 231 -5.42 17.08 -3.02
CA VAL A 231 -5.42 17.86 -1.77
C VAL A 231 -5.25 19.35 -2.07
N ASP A 232 -4.28 19.71 -2.92
CA ASP A 232 -4.04 21.10 -3.33
C ASP A 232 -5.25 21.68 -4.08
N ALA A 233 -5.88 20.90 -4.96
CA ALA A 233 -7.08 21.31 -5.67
C ALA A 233 -8.27 21.54 -4.73
N MET A 234 -8.47 20.66 -3.75
CA MET A 234 -9.51 20.81 -2.73
C MET A 234 -9.26 22.06 -1.88
N TYR A 235 -8.02 22.29 -1.47
CA TYR A 235 -7.62 23.49 -0.71
C TYR A 235 -7.92 24.77 -1.48
N ILE A 236 -7.45 24.88 -2.74
CA ILE A 236 -7.69 26.07 -3.58
C ILE A 236 -9.19 26.30 -3.79
N SER A 237 -9.95 25.23 -4.05
CA SER A 237 -11.40 25.32 -4.26
C SER A 237 -12.11 25.88 -3.02
N LYS A 238 -11.75 25.40 -1.82
CA LYS A 238 -12.26 25.92 -0.55
C LYS A 238 -11.95 27.41 -0.41
N VAL A 239 -10.69 27.81 -0.59
CA VAL A 239 -10.24 29.21 -0.45
C VAL A 239 -11.05 30.14 -1.36
N VAL A 240 -11.21 29.79 -2.63
CA VAL A 240 -11.95 30.62 -3.61
C VAL A 240 -13.44 30.71 -3.23
N LEU A 241 -14.09 29.59 -2.90
CA LEU A 241 -15.51 29.58 -2.57
C LEU A 241 -15.82 30.40 -1.32
N TYR A 242 -15.06 30.23 -0.24
CA TYR A 242 -15.28 30.98 1.00
C TYR A 242 -14.91 32.45 0.87
N PHE A 243 -13.89 32.79 0.08
CA PHE A 243 -13.58 34.19 -0.20
C PHE A 243 -14.71 34.91 -0.96
N LEU A 244 -15.27 34.26 -1.98
CA LEU A 244 -16.42 34.80 -2.73
C LEU A 244 -17.67 34.91 -1.84
N SER A 245 -17.96 33.87 -1.05
CA SER A 245 -19.06 33.86 -0.07
C SER A 245 -18.94 35.01 0.92
N PHE A 246 -17.77 35.16 1.55
CA PHE A 246 -17.52 36.21 2.53
C PHE A 246 -17.63 37.60 1.92
N THR A 247 -17.06 37.82 0.73
CA THR A 247 -17.16 39.11 0.03
C THR A 247 -18.62 39.44 -0.31
N GLY A 248 -19.39 38.48 -0.81
CA GLY A 248 -20.82 38.64 -1.08
C GLY A 248 -21.59 39.01 0.19
N SER A 249 -21.31 38.30 1.28
CA SER A 249 -21.91 38.56 2.60
C SER A 249 -21.59 39.96 3.12
N VAL A 250 -20.33 40.42 2.99
CA VAL A 250 -19.94 41.79 3.38
C VAL A 250 -20.68 42.83 2.57
N ILE A 251 -20.81 42.64 1.24
CA ILE A 251 -21.57 43.55 0.38
C ILE A 251 -23.03 43.61 0.83
N LEU A 252 -23.68 42.46 1.06
CA LEU A 252 -25.06 42.38 1.53
C LEU A 252 -25.24 43.07 2.89
N PHE A 253 -24.30 42.87 3.81
CA PHE A 253 -24.31 43.50 5.12
C PHE A 253 -24.22 45.02 5.01
N ILE A 254 -23.36 45.55 4.15
CA ILE A 254 -23.25 47.00 3.91
C ILE A 254 -24.53 47.54 3.24
N THR A 255 -25.03 46.87 2.20
CA THR A 255 -26.19 47.35 1.43
C THR A 255 -27.48 47.33 2.23
N PHE A 256 -27.74 46.25 2.97
CA PHE A 256 -29.00 46.08 3.71
C PHE A 256 -28.90 46.52 5.17
N GLY A 257 -27.69 46.61 5.72
CA GLY A 257 -27.45 46.97 7.12
C GLY A 257 -27.09 48.44 7.32
N LEU A 258 -26.29 49.04 6.43
CA LEU A 258 -25.80 50.42 6.60
C LEU A 258 -26.49 51.43 5.69
N LEU A 259 -26.82 51.06 4.44
CA LEU A 259 -27.35 52.00 3.44
C LEU A 259 -28.88 52.19 3.51
N THR A 260 -29.60 51.30 4.16
CA THR A 260 -31.07 51.33 4.26
C THR A 260 -31.55 52.34 5.31
N LYS A 261 -32.23 53.41 4.86
CA LYS A 261 -32.80 54.42 5.76
C LYS A 261 -34.02 53.94 6.57
N LYS A 262 -34.68 52.86 6.13
CA LYS A 262 -35.88 52.30 6.77
C LYS A 262 -35.69 50.81 7.00
N TYR A 263 -35.71 50.40 8.26
CA TYR A 263 -35.67 48.99 8.63
C TYR A 263 -37.05 48.35 8.43
N SER A 264 -37.09 47.31 7.61
CA SER A 264 -38.25 46.45 7.38
C SER A 264 -37.91 45.04 7.86
N LYS A 265 -38.93 44.27 8.26
CA LYS A 265 -38.78 42.86 8.65
C LYS A 265 -38.05 42.02 7.59
N LYS A 266 -38.21 42.38 6.32
CA LYS A 266 -37.51 41.73 5.20
C LYS A 266 -35.99 41.91 5.26
N TYR A 267 -35.54 43.10 5.63
CA TYR A 267 -34.11 43.39 5.78
C TYR A 267 -33.53 42.67 6.99
N GLU A 268 -34.30 42.50 8.07
CA GLU A 268 -33.90 41.73 9.25
C GLU A 268 -33.62 40.25 8.91
N ILE A 269 -34.47 39.63 8.09
CA ILE A 269 -34.26 38.24 7.61
C ILE A 269 -32.99 38.15 6.76
N ILE A 270 -32.80 39.07 5.80
CA ILE A 270 -31.61 39.10 4.93
C ILE A 270 -30.33 39.32 5.75
N LEU A 271 -30.35 40.24 6.71
CA LEU A 271 -29.20 40.50 7.57
C LEU A 271 -28.88 39.33 8.49
N SER A 272 -29.89 38.65 9.03
CA SER A 272 -29.69 37.48 9.88
C SER A 272 -29.12 36.29 9.11
N PHE A 273 -29.59 36.08 7.87
CA PHE A 273 -29.00 35.12 6.94
C PHE A 273 -27.54 35.45 6.62
N THR A 274 -27.26 36.71 6.29
CA THR A 274 -25.92 37.20 5.96
C THR A 274 -24.95 37.04 7.14
N PHE A 275 -25.37 37.43 8.34
CA PHE A 275 -24.58 37.31 9.56
C PHE A 275 -24.26 35.84 9.89
N SER A 276 -25.23 34.94 9.71
CA SER A 276 -25.03 33.51 9.90
C SER A 276 -24.02 32.94 8.90
N THR A 277 -24.08 33.40 7.64
CA THR A 277 -23.12 33.01 6.59
C THR A 277 -21.70 33.48 6.93
N VAL A 278 -21.55 34.73 7.42
CA VAL A 278 -20.25 35.26 7.88
C VAL A 278 -19.67 34.41 9.02
N ILE A 279 -20.50 33.93 9.96
CA ILE A 279 -20.03 33.04 11.03
C ILE A 279 -19.47 31.73 10.45
N VAL A 280 -20.13 31.15 9.44
CA VAL A 280 -19.62 29.96 8.74
C VAL A 280 -18.29 30.27 8.05
N ASP A 281 -18.22 31.36 7.30
CA ASP A 281 -16.99 31.77 6.59
C ASP A 281 -15.82 31.98 7.58
N ILE A 282 -16.07 32.58 8.75
CA ILE A 282 -15.06 32.74 9.81
C ILE A 282 -14.53 31.39 10.29
N SER A 283 -15.39 30.39 10.49
CA SER A 283 -14.96 29.04 10.87
C SER A 283 -14.01 28.44 9.83
N PHE A 284 -14.30 28.61 8.54
CA PHE A 284 -13.42 28.14 7.47
C PHE A 284 -12.11 28.92 7.40
N PHE A 285 -12.11 30.24 7.62
CA PHE A 285 -10.86 31.00 7.70
C PHE A 285 -10.00 30.57 8.89
N LEU A 286 -10.59 30.16 10.01
CA LEU A 286 -9.84 29.57 11.12
C LEU A 286 -9.17 28.25 10.71
N GLU A 287 -9.85 27.38 9.96
CA GLU A 287 -9.26 26.16 9.38
C GLU A 287 -8.10 26.50 8.42
N LEU A 288 -8.29 27.50 7.55
CA LEU A 288 -7.30 27.93 6.56
C LEU A 288 -6.09 28.67 7.14
N SER A 289 -6.17 29.16 8.38
CA SER A 289 -5.10 29.93 9.03
C SER A 289 -3.81 29.10 9.27
N LYS A 290 -3.91 27.78 9.18
CA LYS A 290 -2.81 26.84 9.36
C LYS A 290 -2.49 26.15 8.03
N PRO A 291 -1.26 26.30 7.49
CA PRO A 291 -0.85 25.56 6.30
C PRO A 291 -0.75 24.05 6.58
N ASP A 292 -0.80 23.24 5.53
CA ASP A 292 -0.46 21.80 5.52
C ASP A 292 -1.31 20.89 6.41
N LEU A 293 -2.64 21.05 6.42
CA LEU A 293 -3.57 20.16 7.15
C LEU A 293 -3.29 20.08 8.66
N GLN A 294 -2.46 20.98 9.22
CA GLN A 294 -2.17 21.10 10.65
C GLN A 294 -3.39 21.49 11.49
N PHE A 295 -4.51 21.84 10.84
CA PHE A 295 -5.77 22.01 11.54
C PHE A 295 -6.44 20.67 11.90
N VAL A 296 -6.10 19.58 11.22
CA VAL A 296 -6.66 18.24 11.45
C VAL A 296 -5.77 17.42 12.40
N CYS A 297 -4.48 17.75 12.47
CA CYS A 297 -3.48 16.98 13.20
C CYS A 297 -2.98 17.74 14.43
N GLY A 298 -2.78 17.01 15.53
CA GLY A 298 -2.19 17.54 16.74
C GLY A 298 -0.71 17.87 16.57
N ASP A 299 -0.11 18.41 17.62
CA ASP A 299 1.33 18.71 17.64
C ASP A 299 2.19 17.42 17.65
N GLU A 300 1.59 16.27 17.99
CA GLU A 300 2.23 14.94 17.97
C GLU A 300 2.00 14.19 16.64
N PRO A 301 3.00 13.46 16.15
CA PRO A 301 2.90 12.76 14.87
C PRO A 301 1.84 11.66 14.92
N GLY A 302 0.87 11.72 14.00
CA GLY A 302 -0.21 10.73 13.92
C GLY A 302 -1.41 11.00 14.83
N ARG A 303 -1.34 11.99 15.73
CA ARG A 303 -2.48 12.38 16.58
C ARG A 303 -3.47 13.23 15.79
N TYR A 304 -4.75 12.90 15.87
CA TYR A 304 -5.82 13.73 15.32
C TYR A 304 -6.30 14.76 16.35
N ILE A 305 -6.70 15.94 15.90
CA ILE A 305 -7.33 16.94 16.78
C ILE A 305 -8.75 16.47 17.14
N THR A 306 -9.16 16.65 18.40
CA THR A 306 -10.51 16.31 18.87
C THR A 306 -11.19 17.49 19.55
N GLN A 307 -12.43 17.28 20.02
CA GLN A 307 -13.22 18.30 20.70
C GLN A 307 -12.56 18.82 21.99
N THR A 308 -11.63 18.08 22.59
CA THR A 308 -10.87 18.56 23.75
C THR A 308 -9.88 19.65 23.39
N ASP A 309 -9.44 19.70 22.13
CA ASP A 309 -8.56 20.74 21.64
C ASP A 309 -9.37 22.00 21.32
N VAL A 310 -9.06 23.10 22.01
CA VAL A 310 -9.82 24.37 21.98
C VAL A 310 -10.04 24.88 20.55
N ARG A 311 -9.06 24.68 19.66
CA ARG A 311 -9.12 25.13 18.26
C ARG A 311 -10.22 24.39 17.47
N CYS A 312 -10.26 23.06 17.59
CA CYS A 312 -11.28 22.25 16.93
C CYS A 312 -12.65 22.48 17.57
N GLY A 313 -12.72 22.57 18.91
CA GLY A 313 -13.96 22.86 19.61
C GLY A 313 -14.59 24.20 19.20
N PHE A 314 -13.78 25.26 19.17
CA PHE A 314 -14.25 26.60 18.80
C PHE A 314 -14.64 26.71 17.31
N SER A 315 -13.82 26.17 16.41
CA SER A 315 -14.17 26.17 14.97
C SER A 315 -15.41 25.32 14.71
N GLY A 316 -15.50 24.13 15.30
CA GLY A 316 -16.67 23.26 15.19
C GLY A 316 -17.95 23.93 15.71
N PHE A 317 -17.87 24.66 16.82
CA PHE A 317 -19.00 25.44 17.34
C PHE A 317 -19.47 26.51 16.34
N LEU A 318 -18.56 27.32 15.82
CA LEU A 318 -18.90 28.36 14.82
C LEU A 318 -19.49 27.75 13.56
N PHE A 319 -18.91 26.66 13.06
CA PHE A 319 -19.40 25.93 11.89
C PHE A 319 -20.83 25.44 12.09
N HIS A 320 -21.09 24.70 13.18
CA HIS A 320 -22.40 24.13 13.45
C HIS A 320 -23.46 25.21 13.71
N TRP A 321 -23.14 26.21 14.52
CA TRP A 321 -24.05 27.32 14.81
C TRP A 321 -24.37 28.12 13.55
N GLY A 322 -23.34 28.55 12.82
CA GLY A 322 -23.49 29.33 11.60
C GLY A 322 -24.28 28.58 10.53
N THR A 323 -24.01 27.28 10.34
CA THR A 323 -24.70 26.47 9.32
C THR A 323 -26.17 26.28 9.66
N MET A 324 -26.49 25.95 10.91
CA MET A 324 -27.89 25.79 11.36
C MET A 324 -28.66 27.10 11.27
N ALA A 325 -28.06 28.22 11.68
CA ALA A 325 -28.68 29.53 11.56
C ALA A 325 -28.89 29.93 10.09
N THR A 326 -27.92 29.63 9.21
CA THR A 326 -28.03 29.89 7.77
C THR A 326 -29.19 29.11 7.15
N LEU A 327 -29.32 27.81 7.46
CA LEU A 327 -30.43 26.98 6.99
C LEU A 327 -31.79 27.48 7.48
N PHE A 328 -31.87 27.86 8.76
CA PHE A 328 -33.08 28.41 9.36
C PHE A 328 -33.50 29.72 8.67
N TRP A 329 -32.60 30.70 8.57
CA TRP A 329 -32.90 31.99 7.95
C TRP A 329 -33.14 31.89 6.44
N TRP A 330 -32.50 30.95 5.77
CA TRP A 330 -32.79 30.64 4.37
C TRP A 330 -34.23 30.16 4.20
N ALA A 331 -34.73 29.29 5.09
CA ALA A 331 -36.12 28.86 5.06
C ALA A 331 -37.10 30.03 5.30
N PHE A 332 -36.78 30.96 6.21
CA PHE A 332 -37.58 32.19 6.41
C PHE A 332 -37.58 33.08 5.18
N LEU A 333 -36.45 33.22 4.50
CA LEU A 333 -36.36 34.01 3.26
C LEU A 333 -37.24 33.40 2.16
N CYS A 334 -37.20 32.09 1.98
CA CYS A 334 -38.07 31.36 1.05
C CYS A 334 -39.55 31.55 1.40
N TYR A 335 -39.88 31.52 2.69
CA TYR A 335 -41.26 31.72 3.18
C TYR A 335 -41.76 33.16 2.94
N ASP A 336 -40.95 34.18 3.22
CA ASP A 336 -41.30 35.59 2.94
C ASP A 336 -41.47 35.84 1.43
N PHE A 337 -40.60 35.23 0.61
CA PHE A 337 -40.72 35.29 -0.84
C PHE A 337 -42.04 34.68 -1.32
N TYR A 338 -42.40 33.51 -0.80
CA TYR A 338 -43.67 32.85 -1.11
C TYR A 338 -44.87 33.72 -0.74
N LEU A 339 -44.92 34.26 0.49
CA LEU A 339 -46.01 35.13 0.92
C LEU A 339 -46.11 36.40 0.07
N THR A 340 -44.96 36.99 -0.30
CA THR A 340 -44.92 38.19 -1.14
C THR A 340 -45.40 37.90 -2.56
N SER A 341 -45.10 36.72 -3.12
CA SER A 341 -45.52 36.33 -4.47
C SER A 341 -47.02 36.05 -4.61
N LYS A 342 -47.72 35.83 -3.50
CA LYS A 342 -49.16 35.54 -3.47
C LYS A 342 -50.04 36.80 -3.42
N ILE A 343 -49.45 37.94 -3.09
CA ILE A 343 -50.10 39.25 -3.06
C ILE A 343 -49.91 39.89 -4.43
#